data_AF-A0A383B819-F1
#
_entry.id   AF-A0A383B819-F1
#
_cell.length_a   1.000
_cell.length_b   1.000
_cell.length_c   1.000
_cell.angle_alpha   90.00
_cell.angle_beta   90.00
_cell.angle_gamma   90.00
#
_symmetry.space_group_name_H-M   'P 1'
#
loop_
_entity.id
_entity.type
_entity.pdbx_description
1 polymer ?
#
loop_
_entity_poly.entity_id
_entity_poly.type
_entity_poly.pdbx_seq_one_letter_code
_entity_poly.pdbx_strand_id
1 'polypeptide(L)'
;MNLSLVGKTIKAGFTQLMVVMILVGLTAQTLYAEESIEEPKPDTYNKLKVFSEILSLVESDYVESVESDTIINGAIRGMVKALDPHTSYLPPASYKEMQVETTGK
;
A
#
# COMPACT_ATOMS: atom_id res chain seq x y z
N MET A 1 7.39 -67.19 -12.29
CA MET A 1 7.67 -66.07 -11.38
C MET A 1 6.97 -64.83 -11.94
N ASN A 2 5.98 -64.27 -11.23
CA ASN A 2 5.02 -63.31 -11.77
C ASN A 2 5.64 -61.93 -12.05
N LEU A 3 5.89 -61.66 -13.34
CA LEU A 3 6.46 -60.40 -13.84
C LEU A 3 5.49 -59.19 -13.68
N SER A 4 4.20 -59.44 -13.44
CA SER A 4 3.18 -58.39 -13.23
C SER A 4 3.17 -57.78 -11.83
N LEU A 5 3.73 -58.48 -10.83
CA LEU A 5 3.81 -57.99 -9.45
C LEU A 5 4.94 -56.97 -9.26
N VAL A 6 6.07 -57.17 -9.98
CA VAL A 6 7.25 -56.29 -9.93
C VAL A 6 6.96 -54.92 -10.55
N GLY A 7 6.20 -54.85 -11.65
CA GLY A 7 5.83 -53.57 -12.26
C GLY A 7 4.90 -52.70 -11.39
N LYS A 8 4.07 -53.33 -10.54
CA LYS A 8 3.15 -52.62 -9.62
C LYS A 8 3.89 -52.02 -8.42
N THR A 9 4.87 -52.74 -7.86
CA THR A 9 5.67 -52.24 -6.73
C THR A 9 6.64 -51.13 -7.15
N ILE A 10 7.17 -51.18 -8.38
CA ILE A 10 8.01 -50.10 -8.95
C ILE A 10 7.19 -48.83 -9.16
N LYS A 11 5.97 -48.93 -9.73
CA LYS A 11 5.07 -47.78 -9.90
C LYS A 11 4.61 -47.21 -8.57
N ALA A 12 4.30 -48.06 -7.59
CA ALA A 12 3.91 -47.64 -6.24
C ALA A 12 5.05 -46.88 -5.51
N GLY A 13 6.28 -47.37 -5.62
CA GLY A 13 7.47 -46.69 -5.07
C GLY A 13 7.71 -45.32 -5.70
N PHE A 14 7.54 -45.22 -7.02
CA PHE A 14 7.65 -43.94 -7.73
C PHE A 14 6.56 -42.95 -7.31
N THR A 15 5.31 -43.40 -7.16
CA THR A 15 4.22 -42.55 -6.66
C THR A 15 4.45 -42.10 -5.22
N GLN A 16 4.97 -42.96 -4.34
CA GLN A 16 5.29 -42.57 -2.96
C GLN A 16 6.42 -41.54 -2.89
N LEU A 17 7.47 -41.69 -3.71
CA LEU A 17 8.57 -40.73 -3.76
C LEU A 17 8.10 -39.36 -4.27
N MET A 18 7.19 -39.34 -5.24
CA MET A 18 6.61 -38.10 -5.75
C MET A 18 5.75 -37.38 -4.69
N VAL A 19 4.95 -38.13 -3.91
CA VAL A 19 4.13 -37.56 -2.82
C VAL A 19 5.01 -36.99 -1.69
N VAL A 20 6.13 -37.65 -1.35
CA VAL A 20 7.05 -37.15 -0.33
C VAL A 20 7.75 -35.86 -0.80
N MET A 21 8.15 -35.77 -2.07
CA MET A 21 8.71 -34.54 -2.64
C MET A 21 7.73 -33.36 -2.57
N ILE A 22 6.45 -33.61 -2.86
CA ILE A 22 5.40 -32.58 -2.76
C ILE A 22 5.22 -32.14 -1.31
N LEU A 23 5.16 -33.09 -0.37
CA LEU A 23 5.00 -32.78 1.06
C LEU A 23 6.18 -31.97 1.61
N VAL A 24 7.42 -32.35 1.27
CA VAL A 24 8.61 -31.62 1.71
C VAL A 24 8.66 -30.21 1.08
N GLY A 25 8.34 -30.09 -0.21
CA GLY A 25 8.28 -28.81 -0.91
C GLY A 25 7.22 -27.85 -0.35
N LEU A 26 6.08 -28.37 0.13
CA LEU A 26 5.06 -27.57 0.81
C LEU A 26 5.53 -27.09 2.19
N THR A 27 6.19 -27.94 2.97
CA THR A 27 6.72 -27.56 4.29
C THR A 27 7.93 -26.63 4.23
N ALA A 28 8.68 -26.64 3.12
CA ALA A 28 9.80 -25.71 2.93
C ALA A 28 9.33 -24.26 2.77
N GLN A 29 8.18 -24.04 2.11
CA GLN A 29 7.62 -22.70 1.93
C GLN A 29 7.25 -22.01 3.26
N THR A 30 6.83 -22.78 4.27
CA THR A 30 6.53 -22.24 5.59
C THR A 30 7.77 -21.94 6.42
N LEU A 31 8.92 -22.57 6.10
CA LEU A 31 10.20 -22.34 6.80
C LEU A 31 10.96 -21.14 6.23
N TYR A 32 10.78 -20.82 4.94
CA TYR A 32 11.33 -19.62 4.30
C TYR A 32 10.37 -18.43 4.30
N ALA A 33 9.21 -18.55 4.94
CA ALA A 33 8.35 -17.42 5.24
C ALA A 33 9.03 -16.60 6.35
N GLU A 34 9.96 -15.73 5.96
CA GLU A 34 10.36 -14.63 6.81
C GLU A 34 9.13 -13.75 6.98
N GLU A 35 8.46 -13.90 8.13
CA GLU A 35 7.34 -13.05 8.53
C GLU A 35 7.92 -11.64 8.70
N SER A 36 7.91 -10.86 7.62
CA SER A 36 8.09 -9.43 7.70
C SER A 36 6.94 -8.92 8.56
N ILE A 37 7.21 -8.72 9.85
CA ILE A 37 6.30 -8.05 10.76
C ILE A 37 6.24 -6.60 10.27
N GLU A 38 5.37 -6.34 9.29
CA GLU A 38 4.90 -4.99 9.05
C GLU A 38 4.23 -4.56 10.35
N GLU A 39 4.86 -3.63 11.08
CA GLU A 39 4.23 -3.06 12.25
C GLU A 39 2.81 -2.61 11.83
N PRO A 40 1.76 -3.08 12.52
CA PRO A 40 0.43 -2.62 12.22
C PRO A 40 0.48 -1.10 12.38
N LYS A 41 0.21 -0.34 11.32
CA LYS A 41 0.05 1.12 11.38
C LYS A 41 -1.35 1.38 11.94
N PRO A 42 -1.60 1.32 13.26
CA PRO A 42 -2.96 1.22 13.80
C PRO A 42 -3.62 2.61 13.83
N ASP A 43 -2.85 3.66 13.55
CA ASP A 43 -3.20 5.04 13.84
C ASP A 43 -3.38 5.86 12.56
N THR A 44 -2.62 5.59 11.50
CA THR A 44 -2.70 6.37 10.25
C THR A 44 -4.07 6.26 9.58
N TYR A 45 -4.63 5.05 9.46
CA TYR A 45 -5.95 4.87 8.83
C TYR A 45 -7.08 5.55 9.63
N ASN A 46 -7.02 5.47 10.96
CA ASN A 46 -7.98 6.13 11.82
C ASN A 46 -7.88 7.66 11.71
N LYS A 47 -6.66 8.21 11.66
CA LYS A 47 -6.42 9.65 11.43
C LYS A 47 -6.93 10.12 10.07
N LEU A 48 -6.73 9.33 9.02
CA LEU A 48 -7.26 9.64 7.68
C LEU A 48 -8.79 9.62 7.66
N LYS A 49 -9.42 8.71 8.39
CA LYS A 49 -10.88 8.67 8.54
C LYS A 49 -11.40 9.96 9.17
N VAL A 50 -10.82 10.37 10.30
CA VAL A 50 -11.20 11.62 10.98
C VAL A 50 -11.00 12.83 10.06
N PHE A 51 -9.88 12.87 9.32
CA PHE A 51 -9.61 13.94 8.36
C PHE A 51 -10.68 14.00 7.26
N SER A 52 -11.09 12.84 6.72
CA SER A 52 -12.15 12.76 5.71
C SER A 52 -13.51 13.20 6.26
N GLU A 53 -13.84 12.84 7.51
CA GLU A 53 -15.09 13.27 8.15
C GLU A 53 -15.15 14.79 8.31
N ILE A 54 -14.04 15.42 8.70
CA ILE A 54 -13.94 16.89 8.80
C ILE A 54 -14.09 17.54 7.42
N LEU A 55 -13.44 16.99 6.38
CA LEU A 55 -13.58 17.51 5.01
C LEU A 55 -15.05 17.46 4.56
N SER A 56 -15.72 16.32 4.76
CA SER A 56 -17.13 16.18 4.40
C SER A 56 -18.04 17.13 5.18
N LEU A 57 -17.77 17.36 6.47
CA LEU A 57 -18.52 18.32 7.29
C LEU A 57 -18.36 19.75 6.76
N VAL A 58 -17.15 20.14 6.38
CA VAL A 58 -16.90 21.47 5.79
C VAL A 58 -17.61 21.59 4.44
N GLU A 59 -17.61 20.56 3.61
CA GLU A 59 -18.31 20.61 2.32
C GLU A 59 -19.84 20.66 2.47
N SER A 60 -20.41 20.00 3.49
CA SER A 60 -21.87 19.93 3.68
C SER A 60 -22.46 21.10 4.45
N ASP A 61 -21.75 21.59 5.47
CA ASP A 61 -22.31 22.51 6.47
C ASP A 61 -21.77 23.94 6.31
N TYR A 62 -20.81 24.18 5.41
CA TYR A 62 -20.30 25.52 5.17
C TYR A 62 -21.29 26.36 4.36
N VAL A 63 -21.36 27.64 4.72
CA VAL A 63 -22.39 28.60 4.26
C VAL A 63 -22.29 28.88 2.75
N GLU A 64 -21.12 28.66 2.15
CA GLU A 64 -20.82 28.91 0.74
C GLU A 64 -20.32 27.64 0.05
N SER A 65 -20.58 27.49 -1.25
CA SER A 65 -19.99 26.40 -2.02
C SER A 65 -18.48 26.62 -2.16
N VAL A 66 -17.68 25.84 -1.43
CA VAL A 66 -16.21 25.87 -1.52
C VAL A 66 -15.74 24.72 -2.40
N GLU A 67 -14.81 24.98 -3.31
CA GLU A 67 -14.22 23.89 -4.10
C GLU A 67 -13.28 23.04 -3.23
N SER A 68 -13.39 21.71 -3.34
CA SER A 68 -12.58 20.75 -2.59
C SER A 68 -11.07 21.01 -2.76
N ASP A 69 -10.64 21.41 -3.96
CA ASP A 69 -9.25 21.77 -4.24
C ASP A 69 -8.74 22.91 -3.36
N THR A 70 -9.59 23.90 -3.06
CA THR A 70 -9.22 25.01 -2.17
C THR A 70 -8.99 24.51 -0.74
N ILE A 71 -9.87 23.64 -0.24
CA ILE A 71 -9.78 23.08 1.10
C ILE A 71 -8.54 22.19 1.23
N ILE A 72 -8.30 21.31 0.26
CA ILE A 72 -7.16 20.38 0.25
C ILE A 72 -5.85 21.15 0.18
N ASN A 73 -5.72 22.13 -0.73
CA ASN A 73 -4.52 22.96 -0.81
C ASN A 73 -4.28 23.75 0.49
N GLY A 74 -5.35 24.24 1.14
CA GLY A 74 -5.28 24.89 2.45
C GLY A 74 -4.79 23.96 3.55
N ALA A 75 -5.34 22.73 3.61
CA ALA A 75 -4.93 21.71 4.57
C ALA A 75 -3.46 21.33 4.40
N ILE A 76 -2.98 21.13 3.16
CA ILE A 76 -1.57 20.82 2.89
C ILE A 76 -0.66 21.97 3.34
N ARG A 77 -1.00 23.23 3.01
CA ARG A 77 -0.24 24.40 3.50
C ARG A 77 -0.17 24.43 5.03
N GLY A 78 -1.28 24.16 5.71
CA GLY A 78 -1.35 24.09 7.17
C GLY A 78 -0.46 22.99 7.75
N MET A 79 -0.52 21.78 7.19
CA MET A 79 0.30 20.64 7.63
C MET A 79 1.80 20.92 7.44
N VAL A 80 2.19 21.46 6.29
CA VAL A 80 3.58 21.79 5.99
C VAL A 80 4.11 22.88 6.92
N LYS A 81 3.33 23.94 7.14
CA LYS A 81 3.67 25.03 8.07
C LYS A 81 3.80 24.56 9.52
N ALA A 82 3.03 23.54 9.92
CA ALA A 82 3.09 22.95 11.25
C ALA A 82 4.38 22.13 11.48
N LEU A 83 4.96 21.57 10.42
CA LEU A 83 6.24 20.85 10.49
C LEU A 83 7.42 21.81 10.60
N ASP A 84 7.43 22.85 9.77
CA ASP A 84 8.47 23.87 9.77
C ASP A 84 7.90 25.22 9.28
N PRO A 85 7.97 26.30 10.10
CA PRO A 85 7.53 27.64 9.71
C PRO A 85 8.19 28.20 8.45
N HIS A 86 9.36 27.70 8.07
CA HIS A 86 10.09 28.13 6.88
C HIS A 86 9.76 27.31 5.63
N THR A 87 9.12 26.15 5.78
CA THR A 87 8.71 25.33 4.65
C THR A 87 7.40 25.85 4.07
N SER A 88 7.37 26.03 2.75
CA SER A 88 6.18 26.48 2.01
C SER A 88 5.73 25.41 1.02
N TYR A 89 4.44 25.11 1.02
CA TYR A 89 3.81 24.31 -0.03
C TYR A 89 3.44 25.19 -1.22
N LEU A 90 3.88 24.80 -2.42
CA LEU A 90 3.58 25.49 -3.66
C LEU A 90 2.62 24.64 -4.51
N PRO A 91 1.38 25.09 -4.74
CA PRO A 91 0.45 24.38 -5.61
C PRO A 91 0.98 24.30 -7.04
N PRO A 92 0.58 23.29 -7.82
CA PRO A 92 1.05 23.09 -9.19
C PRO A 92 0.89 24.31 -10.11
N ALA A 93 -0.21 25.06 -9.94
CA ALA A 93 -0.46 26.29 -10.71
C ALA A 93 0.61 27.36 -10.43
N SER A 94 0.87 27.66 -9.16
CA SER A 94 1.89 28.63 -8.74
C SER A 94 3.31 28.17 -9.09
N TYR A 95 3.58 26.87 -9.02
CA TYR A 95 4.87 26.31 -9.46
C TYR A 95 5.09 26.49 -10.96
N LYS A 96 4.04 26.35 -11.77
CA LYS A 96 4.11 26.60 -13.21
C LYS A 96 4.36 28.08 -13.50
N GLU A 97 3.69 28.98 -12.80
CA GLU A 97 3.89 30.43 -12.91
C GLU A 97 5.33 30.84 -12.59
N MET A 98 5.87 30.34 -11.47
CA MET A 98 7.26 30.59 -11.06
C MET A 98 8.26 30.07 -12.10
N GLN A 99 7.98 28.90 -12.70
CA GLN A 99 8.82 28.37 -13.78
C GLN A 99 8.76 29.23 -15.04
N VAL A 100 7.58 29.76 -15.39
CA VAL A 100 7.42 30.65 -16.56
C VAL A 100 8.21 31.94 -16.34
N GLU A 101 8.10 32.54 -15.15
CA GLU A 101 8.84 33.74 -14.76
C GLU A 101 10.36 33.50 -14.75
N THR A 102 10.80 32.36 -14.22
CA THR A 102 12.24 31.99 -14.15
C THR A 102 12.82 31.60 -15.50
N THR A 103 12.02 30.98 -16.37
CA THR A 103 12.46 30.50 -17.69
C THR A 103 12.29 31.56 -18.79
N GLY A 104 11.55 32.64 -18.52
CA GLY A 104 11.42 33.79 -19.42
C GLY A 104 10.76 33.47 -20.77
N LYS A 105 9.75 32.59 -20.79
CA LYS A 105 8.93 32.33 -21.99
C LYS A 105 7.64 33.12 -21.97
#